data_AF-A0A7X2XM68-F1
#
_entry.id   AF-A0A7X2XM68-F1
#
_cell.length_a   1.000
_cell.length_b   1.000
_cell.length_c   1.000
_cell.angle_alpha   90.00
_cell.angle_beta   90.00
_cell.angle_gamma   90.00
#
_symmetry.space_group_name_H-M   'P 1'
#
loop_
_entity.id
_entity.type
_entity.pdbx_description
1 polymer ?
#
loop_
_entity_poly.entity_id
_entity_poly.type
_entity_poly.pdbx_seq_one_letter_code
_entity_poly.pdbx_strand_id
1 'polypeptide(L)' 'MEIEECKQISILDVASRLGISFKQVSSRVYEHPEHDSFRIFSTTNTFKWFSRDIQGDVID' A
#
# COMPACT_ATOMS: atom_id res chain seq x y z
N MET A 1 -3.69 25.07 5.44
CA MET A 1 -3.21 24.18 4.37
C MET A 1 -2.73 22.89 5.05
N GLU A 2 -2.70 21.74 4.37
CA GLU A 2 -2.16 20.45 4.88
C GLU A 2 -3.05 19.51 5.73
N ILE A 3 -4.32 19.32 5.37
CA ILE A 3 -4.97 18.01 5.65
C ILE A 3 -5.47 17.37 4.35
N GLU A 4 -5.80 18.18 3.34
CA GLU A 4 -6.25 17.68 2.03
C GLU A 4 -5.11 17.17 1.12
N GLU A 5 -3.86 17.57 1.36
CA GLU A 5 -2.70 17.01 0.66
C GLU A 5 -2.31 15.63 1.19
N CYS A 6 -2.69 15.30 2.43
CA CYS A 6 -2.55 13.94 2.97
C CYS A 6 -3.53 12.94 2.34
N LYS A 7 -4.63 13.40 1.73
CA LYS A 7 -5.61 12.53 1.06
C LYS A 7 -5.12 11.97 -0.27
N GLN A 8 -4.01 12.47 -0.80
CA GLN A 8 -3.34 11.93 -1.99
C GLN A 8 -2.03 11.21 -1.67
N ILE A 9 -1.73 10.92 -0.40
CA ILE A 9 -0.58 10.08 -0.08
C ILE A 9 -0.92 8.68 -0.60
N SER A 10 -0.21 8.28 -1.65
CA SER A 10 -0.29 6.91 -2.14
C SER A 10 0.20 5.98 -1.05
N ILE A 11 -0.47 4.87 -0.82
CA ILE A 11 -0.06 3.86 0.16
C ILE A 11 1.38 3.35 -0.09
N LEU A 12 1.84 3.44 -1.33
CA LEU A 12 3.23 3.20 -1.74
C LEU A 12 4.22 4.23 -1.19
N ASP A 13 3.81 5.50 -1.07
CA ASP A 13 4.61 6.56 -0.46
C ASP A 13 4.73 6.35 1.06
N VAL A 14 3.62 5.99 1.72
CA VAL A 14 3.63 5.58 3.14
C VAL A 14 4.56 4.40 3.35
N ALA A 15 4.42 3.37 2.53
CA ALA A 15 5.30 2.20 2.55
C ALA A 15 6.78 2.58 2.41
N SER A 16 7.10 3.40 1.40
CA SER A 16 8.45 3.88 1.16
C SER A 16 9.01 4.65 2.36
N ARG A 17 8.20 5.54 2.98
CA ARG A 17 8.55 6.26 4.20
C ARG A 17 8.79 5.36 5.41
N LEU A 18 8.07 4.23 5.49
CA LEU A 18 8.27 3.20 6.50
C LEU A 18 9.49 2.30 6.19
N GLY A 19 10.17 2.50 5.06
CA GLY A 19 11.26 1.65 4.60
C GLY A 19 10.82 0.32 4.00
N ILE A 20 9.51 0.18 3.72
CA ILE A 20 8.93 -1.01 3.13
C ILE A 20 8.96 -0.86 1.61
N SER A 21 9.70 -1.75 0.95
CA SER A 21 9.79 -1.77 -0.51
C SER A 21 8.80 -2.77 -1.09
N PHE A 22 8.05 -2.33 -2.09
CA PHE A 22 7.10 -3.18 -2.80
C PHE A 22 7.57 -3.44 -4.22
N LYS A 23 7.47 -4.69 -4.66
CA LYS A 23 7.73 -5.10 -6.03
C LYS A 23 6.44 -4.93 -6.84
N GLN A 24 6.51 -4.19 -7.94
CA GLN A 24 5.40 -4.11 -8.88
C GLN A 24 5.23 -5.45 -9.60
N VAL A 25 4.09 -6.11 -9.40
CA VAL A 25 3.74 -7.36 -10.11
C VAL A 25 2.77 -7.15 -11.24
N SER A 26 2.03 -6.05 -11.21
CA SER A 26 1.07 -5.70 -12.26
C SER A 26 0.94 -4.19 -12.36
N SER A 27 0.22 -3.70 -13.38
CA SER A 27 0.12 -2.26 -13.67
C SER A 27 -0.35 -1.42 -12.48
N ARG A 28 -1.14 -2.00 -11.56
CA ARG A 28 -1.68 -1.31 -10.37
C ARG A 28 -1.63 -2.15 -9.09
N VAL A 29 -0.82 -3.21 -9.09
CA VAL A 29 -0.69 -4.14 -7.95
C VAL A 29 0.78 -4.32 -7.63
N TYR A 30 1.08 -4.19 -6.34
CA TYR A 30 2.42 -4.32 -5.80
C TYR A 30 2.41 -5.35 -4.68
N GLU A 31 3.47 -6.13 -4.54
CA GLU A 31 3.59 -7.17 -3.51
C GLU A 31 4.90 -7.01 -2.74
N HIS A 32 4.92 -7.47 -1.49
CA HIS A 32 6.13 -7.44 -0.70
C HIS A 32 7.09 -8.54 -1.18
N PRO A 33 8.37 -8.24 -1.47
CA PRO A 33 9.31 -9.21 -2.04
C PRO A 33 9.63 -10.37 -1.09
N GLU A 34 9.56 -10.15 0.22
CA GLU A 34 9.78 -11.20 1.23
C GLU A 34 8.49 -11.90 1.68
N HIS A 35 7.33 -11.30 1.37
CA HIS A 35 6.04 -11.78 1.85
C HIS A 35 5.00 -11.64 0.73
N ASP A 36 4.83 -12.70 -0.07
CA ASP A 36 3.82 -12.75 -1.16
C ASP A 36 2.38 -12.48 -0.67
N SER A 37 2.18 -12.59 0.64
CA SER A 37 0.93 -12.37 1.32
C SER A 37 0.60 -10.91 1.62
N PHE A 38 1.52 -9.95 1.42
CA PHE A 38 1.19 -8.53 1.55
C PHE A 38 1.12 -7.90 0.16
N ARG A 39 -0.05 -7.39 -0.21
CA ARG A 39 -0.28 -6.74 -1.49
C ARG A 39 -0.88 -5.35 -1.32
N ILE A 40 -0.45 -4.46 -2.20
CA ILE A 40 -0.92 -3.09 -2.33
C ILE A 40 -1.63 -2.93 -3.66
N PHE A 41 -2.80 -2.30 -3.61
CA PHE A 41 -3.60 -1.94 -4.76
C PHE A 41 -3.59 -0.42 -4.92
N SER A 42 -2.78 0.09 -5.84
CA SER A 42 -2.69 1.53 -6.07
C SER A 42 -3.95 2.09 -6.73
N THR A 43 -4.79 1.24 -7.36
CA THR A 43 -6.07 1.66 -7.96
C THR A 43 -7.05 2.18 -6.92
N THR A 44 -7.14 1.49 -5.79
CA THR A 44 -8.08 1.76 -4.70
C THR A 44 -7.40 2.39 -3.50
N ASN A 45 -6.09 2.61 -3.58
CA ASN A 45 -5.23 3.06 -2.49
C ASN A 45 -5.39 2.20 -1.22
N THR A 46 -5.47 0.88 -1.40
CA THR A 46 -5.69 -0.07 -0.30
C THR A 46 -4.58 -1.10 -0.21
N PHE A 47 -4.41 -1.70 0.97
CA PHE A 47 -3.57 -2.86 1.17
C PHE A 47 -4.38 -4.07 1.62
N LYS A 48 -3.84 -5.26 1.35
CA LYS A 48 -4.35 -6.53 1.84
C LYS A 48 -3.22 -7.43 2.26
N TRP A 49 -3.30 -7.93 3.49
CA TRP A 49 -2.41 -8.91 4.07
C TRP A 49 -3.14 -10.24 4.22
N PHE A 50 -2.94 -11.14 3.25
CA PHE A 50 -3.58 -12.45 3.17
C PHE A 50 -3.22 -13.37 4.35
N SER A 51 -1.97 -13.39 4.84
CA SER A 51 -1.59 -14.24 5.98
C SER A 51 -2.31 -13.89 7.27
N ARG A 52 -2.68 -12.61 7.44
CA ARG A 52 -3.35 -12.11 8.64
C ARG A 52 -4.84 -11.85 8.44
N ASP A 53 -5.32 -12.01 7.21
CA ASP A 53 -6.65 -11.62 6.75
C ASP A 53 -6.99 -10.15 7.11
N ILE A 54 -6.00 -9.26 7.03
CA ILE A 54 -6.14 -7.83 7.30
C ILE A 54 -6.21 -7.08 5.99
N GLN A 55 -7.07 -6.08 5.90
CA GLN A 55 -7.13 -5.14 4.78
C GLN A 55 -7.46 -3.74 5.31
N GLY A 56 -7.07 -2.70 4.57
CA GLY A 56 -7.35 -1.32 4.93
C GLY A 56 -6.98 -0.36 3.81
N ASP A 57 -7.30 0.90 3.99
CA ASP A 57 -6.89 1.99 3.12
C ASP A 57 -5.91 2.94 3.84
N VAL A 58 -5.52 4.03 3.19
CA VAL A 58 -4.56 5.00 3.75
C VAL A 58 -5.20 5.94 4.79
N ILE A 59 -6.52 5.96 4.91
CA ILE A 59 -7.28 6.98 5.65
C ILE A 59 -7.99 6.42 6.90
N ASP A 60 -8.25 5.11 6.99
CA ASP A 60 -8.91 4.47 8.15
C ASP A 60 -8.12 4.57 9.48
#